data_AF-A0A9X8VF37-F1
#
_entry.id   AF-A0A9X8VF37-F1
#
_cell.length_a   1.000
_cell.length_b   1.000
_cell.length_c   1.000
_cell.angle_alpha   90.00
_cell.angle_beta   90.00
_cell.angle_gamma   90.00
#
_symmetry.space_group_name_H-M   'P 1'
#
loop_
_entity.id
_entity.type
_entity.pdbx_description
1 polymer ?
#
loop_
_entity_poly.entity_id
_entity_poly.type
_entity_poly.pdbx_seq_one_letter_code
_entity_poly.pdbx_strand_id
1 'polypeptide(L)'
;AGIDYRLRTLTQAHLYLTPLSDQTREALDRMFVKLAGKAGEDAPVLQINHRPLQAIRSVDGVLAVDFHTLCEEARSQLDYIALSRLYHSVI
;
A
#
# COMPACT_ATOMS: atom_id res chain seq x y z
N ALA A 1 -19.32 0.78 -29.00
CA ALA A 1 -18.42 0.03 -28.10
C ALA A 1 -17.68 1.04 -27.23
N GLY A 2 -17.91 1.04 -25.92
CA GLY A 2 -17.26 1.99 -24.99
C GLY A 2 -15.87 1.48 -24.66
N ILE A 3 -14.84 2.20 -25.10
CA ILE A 3 -13.47 1.95 -24.65
C ILE A 3 -13.36 2.51 -23.24
N ASP A 4 -13.14 1.65 -22.26
CA ASP A 4 -12.88 2.05 -20.87
C ASP A 4 -11.43 2.55 -20.76
N TYR A 5 -11.30 3.88 -20.62
CA TYR A 5 -10.00 4.55 -20.50
C TYR A 5 -9.43 4.50 -19.08
N ARG A 6 -10.17 4.03 -18.07
CA ARG A 6 -9.73 4.00 -16.66
C ARG A 6 -8.63 2.98 -16.40
N LEU A 7 -8.43 2.03 -17.33
CA LEU A 7 -7.50 0.91 -17.15
C LEU A 7 -6.09 1.12 -17.72
N ARG A 8 -5.80 2.25 -18.39
CA ARG A 8 -4.52 2.44 -19.09
C ARG A 8 -3.31 2.64 -18.18
N THR A 9 -3.49 3.08 -16.94
CA THR A 9 -2.38 3.28 -16.01
C THR A 9 -1.99 1.98 -15.28
N LEU A 10 -2.93 1.04 -15.12
CA LEU A 10 -2.71 -0.23 -14.42
C LEU A 10 -2.17 -1.35 -15.34
N THR A 11 -2.19 -1.16 -16.66
CA THR A 11 -1.77 -2.21 -17.61
C THR A 11 -0.25 -2.38 -17.73
N GLN A 12 0.56 -1.49 -17.15
CA GLN A 12 2.03 -1.51 -17.27
C GLN A 12 2.79 -1.68 -15.95
N ALA A 13 2.10 -1.69 -14.81
CA ALA A 13 2.73 -2.08 -13.56
C ALA A 13 2.72 -3.61 -13.49
N HIS A 14 3.88 -4.21 -13.21
CA HIS A 14 3.91 -5.60 -12.77
C HIS A 14 3.26 -5.63 -11.37
N LEU A 15 1.92 -5.62 -11.32
CA LEU A 15 1.11 -5.46 -10.11
C LEU A 15 1.30 -6.59 -9.10
N TYR A 16 1.86 -7.70 -9.55
CA TYR A 16 2.24 -8.82 -8.73
C TYR A 16 3.72 -9.13 -8.99
N LEU A 17 4.56 -8.95 -7.97
CA LEU A 17 5.99 -9.16 -8.04
C LEU A 17 6.35 -10.48 -7.37
N THR A 18 6.96 -11.37 -8.14
CA THR A 18 7.37 -12.70 -7.71
C THR A 18 8.61 -13.12 -8.50
N PRO A 19 9.55 -13.90 -7.94
CA PRO A 19 9.58 -14.42 -6.56
C PRO A 19 10.03 -13.36 -5.54
N LEU A 20 9.81 -13.65 -4.24
CA LEU A 20 10.33 -12.84 -3.15
C LEU A 20 11.86 -12.77 -3.23
N SER A 21 12.37 -11.61 -3.64
CA SER A 21 13.78 -11.34 -3.88
C SER A 21 14.08 -9.87 -3.65
N ASP A 22 15.36 -9.53 -3.47
CA ASP A 22 15.79 -8.14 -3.30
C ASP A 22 15.36 -7.28 -4.50
N GLN A 23 15.44 -7.82 -5.72
CA GLN A 23 15.00 -7.13 -6.93
C GLN A 23 13.51 -6.77 -6.89
N THR A 24 12.65 -7.68 -6.40
CA THR A 24 11.22 -7.39 -6.24
C THR A 24 10.94 -6.40 -5.12
N ARG A 25 11.71 -6.43 -4.03
CA ARG A 25 11.59 -5.48 -2.92
C ARG A 25 11.95 -4.06 -3.38
N GLU A 26 13.04 -3.91 -4.12
CA GLU A 26 13.39 -2.62 -4.72
C GLU A 26 12.34 -2.14 -5.73
N ALA A 27 11.71 -3.05 -6.48
CA ALA A 27 10.66 -2.70 -7.41
C ALA A 27 9.41 -2.18 -6.68
N LEU A 28 9.02 -2.78 -5.55
CA LEU A 28 7.97 -2.25 -4.67
C LEU A 28 8.33 -0.87 -4.12
N ASP A 29 9.57 -0.69 -3.65
CA ASP A 29 10.04 0.60 -3.12
C ASP A 29 9.98 1.71 -4.18
N ARG A 30 10.43 1.40 -5.41
CA ARG A 30 10.31 2.33 -6.54
C ARG A 30 8.86 2.64 -6.88
N MET A 31 7.97 1.65 -6.80
CA MET A 31 6.54 1.83 -7.05
C MET A 31 5.88 2.70 -5.98
N PHE A 32 6.23 2.49 -4.71
CA PHE A 32 5.79 3.34 -3.60
C PHE A 32 6.17 4.81 -3.84
N VAL A 33 7.45 5.08 -4.11
CA VAL A 33 7.92 6.47 -4.35
C VAL A 33 7.23 7.08 -5.57
N LYS A 34 7.02 6.30 -6.63
CA LYS A 34 6.31 6.77 -7.83
C LYS A 34 4.86 7.13 -7.55
N LEU A 35 4.17 6.37 -6.68
CA LEU A 35 2.78 6.63 -6.31
C LEU A 35 2.66 7.78 -5.29
N ALA A 36 3.58 7.85 -4.34
CA ALA A 36 3.54 8.80 -3.24
C ALA A 36 4.24 10.15 -3.54
N GLY A 37 5.07 10.21 -4.59
CA GLY A 37 5.85 11.39 -4.97
C GLY A 37 7.09 11.67 -4.09
N LYS A 38 7.26 10.93 -2.98
CA LYS A 38 8.38 11.03 -2.04
C LYS A 38 8.58 9.72 -1.27
N ALA A 39 9.68 9.60 -0.54
CA ALA A 39 10.02 8.40 0.24
C ALA A 39 9.05 8.10 1.39
N GLY A 40 8.46 9.14 1.99
CA GLY A 40 7.59 9.01 3.15
C GLY A 40 8.34 8.74 4.47
N GLU A 41 7.57 8.53 5.54
CA GLU A 41 8.11 8.14 6.84
C GLU A 41 8.42 6.64 6.84
N ASP A 42 9.58 6.26 7.40
CA ASP A 42 10.05 4.87 7.46
C ASP A 42 9.59 4.18 8.74
N ALA A 43 9.01 2.99 8.59
CA ALA A 43 8.45 2.16 9.65
C ALA A 43 7.55 2.87 10.69
N PRO A 44 6.60 3.75 10.33
CA PRO A 44 5.78 4.44 11.31
C PRO A 44 4.77 3.48 11.97
N VAL A 45 4.50 3.72 13.26
CA VAL A 45 3.36 3.10 13.96
C VAL A 45 2.14 4.02 13.82
N LEU A 46 1.21 3.60 12.98
CA LEU A 46 -0.03 4.33 12.70
C LEU A 46 -1.11 3.98 13.72
N GLN A 47 -2.02 4.91 13.99
CA GLN A 47 -3.23 4.66 14.79
C GLN A 47 -4.43 4.51 13.85
N ILE A 48 -4.91 3.29 13.69
CA ILE A 48 -6.04 2.93 12.84
C ILE A 48 -7.16 2.43 13.73
N ASN A 49 -8.28 3.18 13.81
CA ASN A 49 -9.44 2.82 14.64
C ASN A 49 -9.04 2.43 16.09
N HIS A 50 -8.26 3.31 16.73
CA HIS A 50 -7.75 3.15 18.09
C HIS A 50 -6.82 1.93 18.30
N ARG A 51 -6.26 1.36 17.23
CA ARG A 51 -5.30 0.26 17.27
C ARG A 51 -4.00 0.65 16.56
N PRO A 52 -2.84 0.21 17.08
CA PRO A 52 -1.58 0.38 16.37
C PRO A 52 -1.57 -0.47 15.09
N LEU A 53 -0.94 0.06 14.04
CA LEU A 53 -0.61 -0.64 12.82
C LEU A 53 0.84 -0.29 12.45
N GLN A 54 1.69 -1.31 12.40
CA GLN A 54 3.08 -1.14 11.97
C GLN A 54 3.12 -1.06 10.44
N ALA A 55 3.38 0.12 9.90
CA ALA A 55 3.57 0.28 8.46
C ALA A 55 5.03 0.00 8.08
N ILE A 56 5.25 -0.29 6.80
CA ILE A 56 6.58 -0.25 6.18
C ILE A 56 6.92 1.20 5.86
N ARG A 57 6.02 1.91 5.15
CA ARG A 57 6.12 3.35 4.90
C ARG A 57 4.73 3.97 4.78
N SER A 58 4.62 5.25 5.11
CA SER A 58 3.36 5.98 4.93
C SER A 58 3.60 7.44 4.60
N VAL A 59 2.91 7.96 3.58
CA VAL A 59 2.91 9.39 3.26
C VAL A 59 1.77 9.77 2.31
N ASP A 60 1.19 10.95 2.51
CA ASP A 60 0.21 11.60 1.62
C ASP A 60 -0.89 10.65 1.08
N GLY A 61 -1.44 9.77 1.93
CA GLY A 61 -2.51 8.86 1.53
C GLY A 61 -2.05 7.60 0.77
N VAL A 62 -0.74 7.33 0.74
CA VAL A 62 -0.13 6.08 0.28
C VAL A 62 0.46 5.32 1.46
N LEU A 63 0.12 4.03 1.57
CA LEU A 63 0.58 3.12 2.62
C LEU A 63 1.31 1.93 1.99
N ALA A 64 2.51 1.62 2.48
CA ALA A 64 3.14 0.32 2.31
C ALA A 64 3.02 -0.45 3.62
N VAL A 65 2.47 -1.66 3.59
CA VAL A 65 2.22 -2.47 4.79
C VAL A 65 2.44 -3.95 4.52
N ASP A 66 2.93 -4.67 5.52
CA ASP A 66 3.11 -6.11 5.41
C ASP A 66 1.75 -6.85 5.40
N PHE A 67 1.64 -7.90 4.57
CA PHE A 67 0.43 -8.69 4.46
C PHE A 67 0.05 -9.35 5.80
N HIS A 68 1.02 -9.81 6.58
CA HIS A 68 0.77 -10.38 7.90
C HIS A 68 0.13 -9.34 8.82
N THR A 69 0.66 -8.11 8.85
CA THR A 69 0.10 -7.03 9.67
C THR A 69 -1.30 -6.60 9.24
N LEU A 70 -1.58 -6.65 7.95
CA LEU A 70 -2.88 -6.25 7.43
C LEU A 70 -3.94 -7.37 7.57
N CYS A 71 -3.57 -8.63 7.31
CA CYS A 71 -4.54 -9.72 7.09
C CYS A 71 -4.46 -10.86 8.12
N GLU A 72 -3.30 -11.12 8.73
CA GLU A 72 -3.13 -12.22 9.69
C GLU A 72 -3.27 -11.76 11.14
N GLU A 73 -2.93 -10.50 11.43
CA GLU A 73 -3.25 -9.87 12.70
C GLU A 73 -4.75 -9.65 12.89
N ALA A 74 -5.19 -9.55 14.15
CA ALA A 74 -6.59 -9.33 14.50
C ALA A 74 -7.08 -7.92 14.05
N ARG A 75 -7.53 -7.83 12.80
CA ARG A 75 -8.16 -6.65 12.20
C ARG A 75 -9.66 -6.87 12.04
N SER A 76 -10.42 -5.86 12.43
CA SER A 76 -11.88 -5.78 12.30
C SER A 76 -12.28 -5.11 10.98
N GLN A 77 -13.53 -5.29 10.57
CA GLN A 77 -14.10 -4.58 9.43
C GLN A 77 -13.94 -3.04 9.55
N LEU A 78 -14.04 -2.50 10.76
CA LEU A 78 -13.90 -1.07 11.01
C LEU A 78 -12.47 -0.57 10.73
N ASP A 79 -11.46 -1.41 10.93
CA ASP A 79 -10.06 -1.05 10.64
C ASP A 79 -9.86 -0.86 9.13
N TYR A 80 -10.42 -1.76 8.31
CA TYR A 80 -10.37 -1.63 6.85
C TYR A 80 -11.18 -0.43 6.33
N ILE A 81 -12.31 -0.10 6.98
CA ILE A 81 -13.06 1.12 6.67
C ILE A 81 -12.24 2.36 7.00
N ALA A 82 -11.55 2.37 8.16
CA ALA A 82 -10.67 3.48 8.52
C ALA A 82 -9.50 3.61 7.53
N LEU A 83 -8.85 2.50 7.17
CA LEU A 83 -7.78 2.48 6.16
C LEU A 83 -8.23 3.06 4.83
N SER A 84 -9.39 2.65 4.30
CA SER A 84 -9.88 3.15 3.01
C SER A 84 -10.27 4.63 3.00
N ARG A 85 -10.54 5.23 4.18
CA ARG A 85 -10.77 6.66 4.33
C ARG A 85 -9.48 7.47 4.41
N LEU A 86 -8.43 6.89 4.98
CA LEU A 86 -7.14 7.55 5.19
C LEU A 86 -6.19 7.38 4.00
N TYR A 87 -6.28 6.25 3.30
CA TYR A 87 -5.36 5.87 2.24
C TYR A 87 -6.10 5.58 0.95
N HIS A 88 -5.76 6.31 -0.11
CA HIS A 88 -6.26 6.05 -1.46
C HIS A 88 -5.44 4.99 -2.19
N SER A 89 -4.27 4.62 -1.65
CA SER A 89 -3.41 3.58 -2.20
C SER A 89 -2.71 2.79 -1.09
N VAL A 90 -2.81 1.47 -1.17
CA VAL A 90 -2.16 0.52 -0.25
C VAL A 90 -1.35 -0.45 -1.10
N ILE A 91 -0.08 -0.64 -0.73
CA ILE A 91 0.91 -1.50 -1.39
C ILE A 91 1.38 -2.57 -0.41
#